data_AF-A0A7Y7TNG1-F1
#
_entry.id   AF-A0A7Y7TNG1-F1
#
_cell.length_a   1.000
_cell.length_b   1.000
_cell.length_c   1.000
_cell.angle_alpha   90.00
_cell.angle_beta   90.00
_cell.angle_gamma   90.00
#
_symmetry.space_group_name_H-M   'P 1'
#
loop_
_entity.id
_entity.type
_entity.pdbx_description
1 polymer ?
#
loop_
_entity_poly.entity_id
_entity_poly.type
_entity_poly.pdbx_seq_one_letter_code
_entity_poly.pdbx_strand_id
1 'polypeptide(L)'
;MNSKTFNSLIRATVYTLLTMVAYYLFRLQAAGDMNNSDLPQHLEIIDNYIKGNFYIPHPVFHLTVYFLSLLAGVTTATAAPIVMTLSVALTLLAVESTLRFLDGSDQFKLSNHFAALSLLFAIAIYLPFFSQYMYLGQLSPNIWHSQTMLMLRPVALLSFVLYVRFILLGKSDSLPGLTAGALLLFASTAIKPSFVITFIPALFIYHLLFHWTEKERWLKGALWLAPSVLLLAYQFIRTYLSAGTESYFHDSIIFTWFGFLKLHSPNLFISALLVLAFPLSVLFSDWQRALNNRYLLLSWLVTFVAYLQASFLAEAQKFDQGAFAFGYVNALFLLYIFSLQELMARIRSESTPSFTPANLVPLAIFSLHLFSGIIYFAKLLQGGNYL
;
A
#
# COMPACT_ATOMS: atom_id res chain seq x y z
N MET A 1 -8.93 16.31 -33.65
CA MET A 1 -7.86 16.03 -32.67
C MET A 1 -7.52 14.54 -32.74
N ASN A 2 -6.25 14.15 -32.86
CA ASN A 2 -5.86 12.72 -32.92
C ASN A 2 -6.14 12.02 -31.58
N SER A 3 -6.50 10.73 -31.59
CA SER A 3 -6.80 9.92 -30.40
C SER A 3 -5.67 9.95 -29.36
N LYS A 4 -4.40 10.02 -29.79
CA LYS A 4 -3.25 10.19 -28.89
C LYS A 4 -3.30 11.50 -28.12
N THR A 5 -3.59 12.61 -28.80
CA THR A 5 -3.71 13.95 -28.19
C THR A 5 -4.88 13.99 -27.20
N PHE A 6 -6.02 13.37 -27.55
CA PHE A 6 -7.18 13.26 -26.66
C PHE A 6 -6.90 12.45 -25.41
N ASN A 7 -6.26 11.28 -25.56
CA ASN A 7 -5.87 10.46 -24.42
C ASN A 7 -4.87 11.18 -23.49
N SER A 8 -3.89 11.89 -24.06
CA SER A 8 -2.95 12.70 -23.27
C SER A 8 -3.65 13.83 -22.53
N LEU A 9 -4.63 14.49 -23.15
CA LEU A 9 -5.43 15.53 -22.51
C LEU A 9 -6.22 14.96 -21.33
N ILE A 10 -6.94 13.85 -21.52
CA ILE A 10 -7.69 13.21 -20.42
C ILE A 10 -6.75 12.83 -19.28
N ARG A 11 -5.62 12.20 -19.60
CA ARG A 11 -4.63 11.82 -18.59
C ARG A 11 -4.17 13.05 -17.81
N ALA A 12 -3.76 14.12 -18.49
CA ALA A 12 -3.35 15.36 -17.84
C ALA A 12 -4.45 15.94 -16.94
N THR A 13 -5.69 16.02 -17.44
CA THR A 13 -6.85 16.50 -16.66
C THR A 13 -7.06 15.69 -15.39
N VAL A 14 -7.01 14.35 -15.47
CA VAL A 14 -7.16 13.48 -14.29
C VAL A 14 -6.04 13.71 -13.28
N TYR A 15 -4.78 13.79 -13.72
CA TYR A 15 -3.66 14.10 -12.81
C TYR A 15 -3.85 15.48 -12.16
N THR A 16 -4.23 16.51 -12.91
CA THR A 16 -4.48 17.85 -12.37
C THR A 16 -5.61 17.87 -11.34
N LEU A 17 -6.75 17.24 -11.64
CA LEU A 17 -7.87 17.18 -10.70
C LEU A 17 -7.51 16.38 -9.44
N LEU A 18 -6.84 15.24 -9.60
CA LEU A 18 -6.40 14.42 -8.48
C LEU A 18 -5.42 15.17 -7.59
N THR A 19 -4.43 15.86 -8.16
CA THR A 19 -3.45 16.62 -7.37
C THR A 19 -4.08 17.82 -6.70
N MET A 20 -5.01 18.54 -7.35
CA MET A 20 -5.75 19.64 -6.72
C MET A 20 -6.56 19.17 -5.51
N VAL A 21 -7.35 18.11 -5.68
CA VAL A 21 -8.22 17.60 -4.61
C VAL A 21 -7.40 16.98 -3.47
N ALA A 22 -6.34 16.23 -3.80
CA ALA A 22 -5.43 15.67 -2.80
C ALA A 22 -4.69 16.77 -2.02
N TYR A 23 -4.19 17.81 -2.71
CA TYR A 23 -3.54 18.94 -2.05
C TYR A 23 -4.48 19.66 -1.11
N TYR A 24 -5.72 19.92 -1.54
CA TYR A 24 -6.74 20.52 -0.68
C TYR A 24 -7.00 19.68 0.58
N LEU A 25 -7.20 18.36 0.42
CA LEU A 25 -7.35 17.43 1.54
C LEU A 25 -6.17 17.50 2.52
N PHE A 26 -4.94 17.37 2.02
CA PHE A 26 -3.77 17.33 2.88
C PHE A 26 -3.46 18.68 3.54
N ARG A 27 -3.84 19.79 2.90
CA ARG A 27 -3.76 21.12 3.52
C ARG A 27 -4.71 21.25 4.71
N LEU A 28 -5.91 20.71 4.61
CA LEU A 28 -6.84 20.65 5.75
C LEU A 28 -6.30 19.74 6.88
N GLN A 29 -5.74 18.58 6.53
CA GLN A 29 -5.09 17.70 7.51
C GLN A 29 -3.91 18.38 8.21
N ALA A 30 -3.08 19.13 7.48
CA ALA A 30 -1.93 19.83 8.03
C ALA A 30 -2.33 21.00 8.95
N ALA A 31 -3.49 21.62 8.69
CA ALA A 31 -4.03 22.68 9.54
C ALA A 31 -4.61 22.16 10.87
N GLY A 32 -4.77 20.84 11.03
CA GLY A 32 -5.43 20.25 12.20
C GLY A 32 -6.96 20.36 12.15
N ASP A 33 -7.54 20.80 11.02
CA ASP A 33 -8.99 20.93 10.82
C ASP A 33 -9.72 19.57 10.77
N MET A 34 -8.97 18.46 10.82
CA MET A 34 -9.50 17.09 10.81
C MET A 34 -9.05 16.34 12.05
N ASN A 35 -10.01 15.93 12.90
CA ASN A 35 -9.76 15.33 14.21
C ASN A 35 -8.97 14.00 14.21
N ASN A 36 -8.70 13.39 13.06
CA ASN A 36 -8.25 11.99 12.98
C ASN A 36 -7.04 11.76 12.04
N SER A 37 -6.35 12.81 11.57
CA SER A 37 -5.15 12.65 10.74
C SER A 37 -3.88 12.55 11.60
N ASP A 38 -2.96 11.68 11.22
CA ASP A 38 -1.65 11.54 11.85
C ASP A 38 -0.71 12.73 11.51
N LEU A 39 -1.06 13.54 10.50
CA LEU A 39 -0.16 14.52 9.92
C LEU A 39 0.32 15.60 10.92
N PRO A 40 -0.54 16.21 11.76
CA PRO A 40 -0.09 17.17 12.76
C PRO A 40 0.97 16.60 13.70
N GLN A 41 0.77 15.39 14.22
CA GLN A 41 1.76 14.72 15.09
C GLN A 41 3.09 14.51 14.36
N HIS A 42 3.06 14.13 13.08
CA HIS A 42 4.27 13.99 12.28
C HIS A 42 4.99 15.32 12.02
N LEU A 43 4.27 16.44 11.93
CA LEU A 43 4.87 17.75 11.74
C LEU A 43 5.54 18.26 13.03
N GLU A 44 4.89 18.09 14.18
CA GLU A 44 5.38 18.53 15.49
C GLU A 44 6.74 17.92 15.86
N ILE A 45 6.99 16.69 15.41
CA ILE A 45 8.20 15.96 15.78
C ILE A 45 9.41 16.22 14.86
N ILE A 46 9.24 16.94 13.74
CA ILE A 46 10.32 17.23 12.78
C ILE A 46 11.46 18.01 13.45
N ASP A 47 11.16 19.13 14.10
CA ASP A 47 12.18 20.02 14.66
C ASP A 47 12.99 19.32 15.76
N ASN A 48 12.31 18.53 16.59
CA ASN A 48 12.94 17.76 17.65
C ASN A 48 13.85 16.66 17.07
N TYR A 49 13.46 16.03 15.96
CA TYR A 49 14.31 15.05 15.27
C TYR A 49 15.55 15.70 14.65
N ILE A 50 15.41 16.85 13.99
CA ILE A 50 16.53 17.57 13.36
C ILE A 50 17.53 18.09 14.40
N LYS A 51 17.06 18.53 15.57
CA LYS A 51 17.91 18.95 16.69
C LYS A 51 18.63 17.78 17.39
N GLY A 52 18.30 16.53 17.03
CA GLY A 52 18.87 15.33 17.65
C GLY A 52 18.26 15.01 19.01
N ASN A 53 17.10 15.58 19.35
CA ASN A 53 16.46 15.41 20.66
C ASN A 53 15.89 13.99 20.86
N PHE A 54 15.46 13.31 19.79
CA PHE A 54 14.99 11.92 19.88
C PHE A 54 15.09 11.21 18.52
N TYR A 55 14.92 9.87 18.53
CA TYR A 55 15.07 9.00 17.36
C TYR A 55 13.74 8.73 16.64
N ILE A 56 13.74 8.83 15.30
CA ILE A 56 12.64 8.34 14.44
C ILE A 56 13.15 7.11 13.66
N PRO A 57 12.53 5.92 13.79
CA PRO A 57 12.99 4.71 13.11
C PRO A 57 12.97 4.78 11.58
N HIS A 58 11.98 5.48 11.03
CA HIS A 58 11.74 5.60 9.60
C HIS A 58 11.56 7.09 9.22
N PRO A 59 12.66 7.86 9.17
CA PRO A 59 12.61 9.32 9.12
C PRO A 59 12.38 9.90 7.72
N VAL A 60 12.28 9.07 6.67
CA VAL A 60 12.31 9.54 5.28
C VAL A 60 11.22 10.56 4.97
N PHE A 61 9.99 10.37 5.45
CA PHE A 61 8.93 11.36 5.30
C PHE A 61 9.32 12.71 5.93
N HIS A 62 9.71 12.71 7.21
CA HIS A 62 10.10 13.90 7.97
C HIS A 62 11.23 14.67 7.29
N LEU A 63 12.29 13.95 6.87
CA LEU A 63 13.43 14.54 6.17
C LEU A 63 13.01 15.13 4.82
N THR A 64 12.14 14.46 4.08
CA THR A 64 11.65 14.96 2.78
C THR A 64 10.85 16.25 2.95
N VAL A 65 9.96 16.30 3.95
CA VAL A 65 9.22 17.53 4.28
C VAL A 65 10.16 18.65 4.69
N TYR A 66 11.11 18.38 5.59
CA TYR A 66 12.08 19.36 6.08
C TYR A 66 12.98 19.93 4.97
N PHE A 67 13.56 19.07 4.13
CA PHE A 67 14.40 19.56 3.04
C PHE A 67 13.60 20.33 1.99
N LEU A 68 12.36 19.90 1.69
CA LEU A 68 11.50 20.68 0.81
C LEU A 68 11.14 22.04 1.40
N SER A 69 10.85 22.10 2.71
CA SER A 69 10.53 23.37 3.38
C SER A 69 11.70 24.34 3.33
N LEU A 70 12.94 23.84 3.54
CA LEU A 70 14.16 24.63 3.38
C LEU A 70 14.38 25.13 1.95
N LEU A 71 14.30 24.23 0.97
CA LEU A 71 14.57 24.56 -0.44
C LEU A 71 13.56 25.54 -1.02
N ALA A 72 12.28 25.41 -0.63
CA ALA A 72 11.21 26.27 -1.11
C ALA A 72 10.99 27.53 -0.27
N GLY A 73 11.67 27.67 0.89
CA GLY A 73 11.48 28.81 1.79
C GLY A 73 10.07 28.88 2.40
N VAL A 74 9.47 27.73 2.70
CA VAL A 74 8.11 27.61 3.26
C VAL A 74 8.11 26.84 4.58
N THR A 75 6.98 26.82 5.28
CA THR A 75 6.84 26.02 6.52
C THR A 75 6.72 24.53 6.22
N THR A 76 7.02 23.67 7.20
CA THR A 76 6.78 22.22 7.11
C THR A 76 5.29 21.89 6.89
N ALA A 77 4.38 22.66 7.49
CA ALA A 77 2.94 22.55 7.28
C ALA A 77 2.51 22.86 5.83
N THR A 78 3.25 23.72 5.11
CA THR A 78 3.03 23.98 3.67
C THR A 78 3.71 22.92 2.79
N ALA A 79 4.88 22.44 3.18
CA ALA A 79 5.65 21.46 2.41
C ALA A 79 5.01 20.05 2.44
N ALA A 80 4.45 19.62 3.58
CA ALA A 80 3.91 18.27 3.72
C ALA A 80 2.74 17.94 2.76
N PRO A 81 1.73 18.81 2.57
CA PRO A 81 0.70 18.60 1.55
C PRO A 81 1.26 18.40 0.13
N ILE A 82 2.35 19.08 -0.21
CA ILE A 82 3.03 18.91 -1.52
C ILE A 82 3.63 17.51 -1.60
N VAL A 83 4.38 17.07 -0.58
CA VAL A 83 4.99 15.72 -0.53
C VAL A 83 3.93 14.62 -0.63
N MET A 84 2.83 14.74 0.13
CA MET A 84 1.74 13.77 0.12
C MET A 84 1.00 13.74 -1.24
N THR A 85 0.75 14.92 -1.84
CA THR A 85 0.13 15.02 -3.17
C THR A 85 0.99 14.36 -4.24
N LEU A 86 2.30 14.63 -4.22
CA LEU A 86 3.25 13.99 -5.11
C LEU A 86 3.28 12.47 -4.90
N SER A 87 3.21 12.00 -3.65
CA SER A 87 3.15 10.57 -3.33
C SER A 87 1.90 9.90 -3.92
N VAL A 88 0.74 10.56 -3.89
CA VAL A 88 -0.50 10.08 -4.53
C VAL A 88 -0.34 10.04 -6.06
N ALA A 89 0.21 11.08 -6.67
CA ALA A 89 0.44 11.12 -8.12
C ALA A 89 1.43 10.03 -8.57
N LEU A 90 2.50 9.81 -7.80
CA LEU A 90 3.47 8.73 -8.04
C LEU A 90 2.83 7.36 -7.86
N THR A 91 1.90 7.21 -6.91
CA THR A 91 1.12 5.98 -6.75
C THR A 91 0.27 5.69 -7.99
N LEU A 92 -0.46 6.69 -8.50
CA LEU A 92 -1.23 6.54 -9.75
C LEU A 92 -0.33 6.14 -10.92
N LEU A 93 0.83 6.80 -11.06
CA LEU A 93 1.80 6.50 -12.11
C LEU A 93 2.39 5.10 -11.98
N ALA A 94 2.71 4.67 -10.76
CA ALA A 94 3.24 3.33 -10.48
C ALA A 94 2.21 2.26 -10.85
N VAL A 95 0.96 2.39 -10.39
CA VAL A 95 -0.13 1.45 -10.73
C VAL A 95 -0.38 1.41 -12.23
N GLU A 96 -0.49 2.57 -12.89
CA GLU A 96 -0.68 2.65 -14.35
C GLU A 96 0.47 1.98 -15.11
N SER A 97 1.71 2.15 -14.64
CA SER A 97 2.89 1.54 -15.24
C SER A 97 2.94 0.04 -15.00
N THR A 98 2.54 -0.44 -13.82
CA THR A 98 2.41 -1.87 -13.52
C THR A 98 1.35 -2.52 -14.41
N LEU A 99 0.16 -1.92 -14.55
CA LEU A 99 -0.89 -2.47 -15.42
C LEU A 99 -0.44 -2.54 -16.89
N ARG A 100 0.21 -1.50 -17.40
CA ARG A 100 0.79 -1.50 -18.77
C ARG A 100 1.87 -2.57 -18.94
N PHE A 101 2.76 -2.69 -17.97
CA PHE A 101 3.81 -3.70 -17.97
C PHE A 101 3.23 -5.13 -18.02
N LEU A 102 2.23 -5.41 -17.20
CA LEU A 102 1.59 -6.74 -17.15
C LEU A 102 0.76 -7.05 -18.40
N ASP A 103 0.22 -6.02 -19.06
CA ASP A 103 -0.45 -6.15 -20.36
C ASP A 103 0.51 -6.38 -21.52
N GLY A 104 1.83 -6.29 -21.30
CA GLY A 104 2.83 -6.32 -22.38
C GLY A 104 2.67 -5.19 -23.39
N SER A 105 2.16 -4.03 -22.95
CA SER A 105 1.84 -2.90 -23.83
C SER A 105 2.55 -1.64 -23.39
N ASP A 106 3.34 -1.06 -24.30
CA ASP A 106 4.00 0.24 -24.06
C ASP A 106 3.07 1.43 -24.26
N GLN A 107 1.87 1.19 -24.80
CA GLN A 107 0.92 2.25 -25.14
C GLN A 107 0.01 2.60 -23.95
N PHE A 108 -0.28 3.89 -23.80
CA PHE A 108 -1.30 4.36 -22.87
C PHE A 108 -2.67 3.80 -23.27
N LYS A 109 -3.33 3.16 -22.30
CA LYS A 109 -4.72 2.68 -22.42
C LYS A 109 -5.57 3.38 -21.39
N LEU A 110 -6.65 4.01 -21.85
CA LEU A 110 -7.57 4.74 -20.99
C LEU A 110 -8.20 3.83 -19.92
N SER A 111 -8.43 2.56 -20.24
CA SER A 111 -8.89 1.55 -19.28
C SER A 111 -7.90 1.31 -18.13
N ASN A 112 -6.59 1.31 -18.41
CA ASN A 112 -5.57 1.12 -17.36
C ASN A 112 -5.49 2.34 -16.46
N HIS A 113 -5.66 3.53 -17.05
CA HIS A 113 -5.65 4.78 -16.31
C HIS A 113 -6.85 4.89 -15.37
N PHE A 114 -8.07 4.58 -15.84
CA PHE A 114 -9.25 4.58 -14.97
C PHE A 114 -9.26 3.42 -13.97
N ALA A 115 -8.70 2.25 -14.32
CA ALA A 115 -8.50 1.16 -13.36
C ALA A 115 -7.50 1.55 -12.26
N ALA A 116 -6.40 2.21 -12.62
CA ALA A 116 -5.46 2.72 -11.64
C ALA A 116 -6.10 3.78 -10.74
N LEU A 117 -6.87 4.71 -11.31
CA LEU A 117 -7.60 5.71 -10.55
C LEU A 117 -8.62 5.08 -9.58
N SER A 118 -9.41 4.11 -10.02
CA SER A 118 -10.40 3.44 -9.14
C SER A 118 -9.72 2.68 -8.01
N LEU A 119 -8.57 2.05 -8.27
CA LEU A 119 -7.75 1.38 -7.26
C LEU A 119 -7.21 2.32 -6.18
N LEU A 120 -7.08 3.63 -6.42
CA LEU A 120 -6.69 4.61 -5.38
C LEU A 120 -7.83 4.94 -4.41
N PHE A 121 -9.08 4.78 -4.85
CA PHE A 121 -10.25 5.10 -4.05
C PHE A 121 -10.87 3.88 -3.39
N ALA A 122 -10.74 2.68 -3.96
CA ALA A 122 -11.35 1.48 -3.39
C ALA A 122 -10.92 1.23 -1.93
N ILE A 123 -11.90 0.95 -1.05
CA ILE A 123 -11.68 0.54 0.34
C ILE A 123 -12.51 -0.73 0.64
N ALA A 124 -12.49 -1.25 1.86
CA ALA A 124 -13.42 -2.30 2.28
C ALA A 124 -14.89 -1.89 2.09
N ILE A 125 -15.78 -2.84 1.80
CA ILE A 125 -17.22 -2.53 1.65
C ILE A 125 -17.73 -1.95 2.97
N TYR A 126 -18.26 -0.73 2.94
CA TYR A 126 -18.79 -0.07 4.11
C TYR A 126 -20.27 -0.38 4.29
N LEU A 127 -20.61 -0.98 5.43
CA LEU A 127 -21.98 -1.26 5.84
C LEU A 127 -22.25 -0.53 7.17
N PRO A 128 -22.97 0.61 7.17
CA PRO A 128 -23.15 1.45 8.37
C PRO A 128 -23.91 0.75 9.50
N PHE A 129 -24.73 -0.25 9.17
CA PHE A 129 -25.42 -1.08 10.17
C PHE A 129 -24.50 -2.15 10.81
N PHE A 130 -23.38 -2.49 10.16
CA PHE A 130 -22.42 -3.45 10.68
C PHE A 130 -21.34 -2.78 11.51
N SER A 131 -20.74 -1.69 11.02
CA SER A 131 -19.73 -0.92 11.74
C SER A 131 -19.97 0.58 11.56
N GLN A 132 -19.82 1.35 12.65
CA GLN A 132 -19.72 2.80 12.54
C GLN A 132 -18.46 3.20 11.78
N TYR A 133 -17.39 2.39 11.93
CA TYR A 133 -16.09 2.70 11.37
C TYR A 133 -15.99 2.32 9.89
N MET A 134 -15.50 3.23 9.05
CA MET A 134 -15.45 2.99 7.60
C MET A 134 -14.35 2.01 7.18
N TYR A 135 -13.21 2.07 7.88
CA TYR A 135 -12.07 1.20 7.59
C TYR A 135 -11.44 0.60 8.85
N LEU A 136 -11.60 1.17 10.05
CA LEU A 136 -11.03 0.55 11.25
C LEU A 136 -11.65 -0.82 11.53
N GLY A 137 -10.85 -1.74 12.08
CA GLY A 137 -11.22 -3.13 12.37
C GLY A 137 -11.12 -4.05 11.15
N GLN A 138 -11.69 -3.66 10.01
CA GLN A 138 -11.56 -4.39 8.75
C GLN A 138 -10.28 -4.06 7.96
N LEU A 139 -9.71 -2.87 8.22
CA LEU A 139 -8.66 -2.23 7.43
C LEU A 139 -9.08 -2.08 5.96
N SER A 140 -8.24 -1.45 5.14
CA SER A 140 -8.56 -1.19 3.73
C SER A 140 -7.30 -1.00 2.90
N PRO A 141 -7.33 -1.34 1.59
CA PRO A 141 -6.18 -1.12 0.70
C PRO A 141 -5.80 0.35 0.58
N ASN A 142 -6.77 1.27 0.71
CA ASN A 142 -6.53 2.70 0.64
C ASN A 142 -7.00 3.42 1.90
N ILE A 143 -6.05 4.09 2.52
CA ILE A 143 -6.25 5.10 3.57
C ILE A 143 -5.56 6.39 3.14
N TRP A 144 -6.20 7.52 3.42
CA TRP A 144 -5.81 8.86 2.94
C TRP A 144 -5.37 9.81 4.07
N HIS A 145 -5.23 9.31 5.29
CA HIS A 145 -4.82 10.09 6.47
C HIS A 145 -3.39 9.77 6.95
N SER A 146 -2.74 8.76 6.37
CA SER A 146 -1.40 8.32 6.79
C SER A 146 -0.33 8.65 5.72
N GLN A 147 0.43 9.72 5.97
CA GLN A 147 1.54 10.20 5.15
C GLN A 147 2.60 9.14 4.79
N THR A 148 3.06 8.33 5.75
CA THR A 148 4.12 7.35 5.53
C THR A 148 3.66 6.23 4.59
N MET A 149 2.39 5.83 4.69
CA MET A 149 1.77 4.84 3.80
C MET A 149 1.60 5.36 2.37
N LEU A 150 1.18 6.61 2.19
CA LEU A 150 1.06 7.22 0.86
C LEU A 150 2.41 7.27 0.15
N MET A 151 3.48 7.62 0.88
CA MET A 151 4.85 7.64 0.37
C MET A 151 5.39 6.22 0.07
N LEU A 152 5.01 5.23 0.89
CA LEU A 152 5.47 3.84 0.78
C LEU A 152 4.92 3.11 -0.46
N ARG A 153 3.62 3.27 -0.76
CA ARG A 153 2.90 2.48 -1.78
C ARG A 153 3.59 2.37 -3.14
N PRO A 154 4.02 3.46 -3.81
CA PRO A 154 4.60 3.35 -5.16
C PRO A 154 5.91 2.57 -5.13
N VAL A 155 6.73 2.79 -4.09
CA VAL A 155 8.02 2.14 -3.92
C VAL A 155 7.86 0.65 -3.62
N ALA A 156 6.94 0.30 -2.72
CA ALA A 156 6.61 -1.09 -2.38
C ALA A 156 6.05 -1.86 -3.59
N LEU A 157 5.13 -1.26 -4.35
CA LEU A 157 4.56 -1.87 -5.57
C LEU A 157 5.63 -2.16 -6.61
N LEU A 158 6.49 -1.19 -6.92
CA LEU A 158 7.53 -1.36 -7.92
C LEU A 158 8.56 -2.40 -7.46
N SER A 159 8.95 -2.39 -6.19
CA SER A 159 9.83 -3.39 -5.59
C SER A 159 9.25 -4.81 -5.70
N PHE A 160 7.97 -4.97 -5.37
CA PHE A 160 7.25 -6.24 -5.53
C PHE A 160 7.26 -6.73 -6.98
N VAL A 161 6.91 -5.86 -7.94
CA VAL A 161 6.86 -6.20 -9.37
C VAL A 161 8.23 -6.64 -9.88
N LEU A 162 9.30 -5.92 -9.52
CA LEU A 162 10.66 -6.25 -9.94
C LEU A 162 11.14 -7.56 -9.31
N TYR A 163 10.78 -7.84 -8.06
CA TYR A 163 11.08 -9.11 -7.42
C TYR A 163 10.42 -10.28 -8.18
N VAL A 164 9.11 -10.19 -8.45
CA VAL A 164 8.43 -11.24 -9.21
C VAL A 164 9.05 -11.40 -10.59
N ARG A 165 9.33 -10.31 -11.31
CA ARG A 165 9.90 -10.35 -12.66
C ARG A 165 11.27 -11.02 -12.71
N PHE A 166 12.21 -10.55 -11.89
CA PHE A 166 13.61 -10.95 -11.99
C PHE A 166 13.94 -12.16 -11.14
N ILE A 167 13.38 -12.26 -9.93
CA ILE A 167 13.67 -13.36 -9.02
C ILE A 167 12.73 -14.54 -9.24
N LEU A 168 11.41 -14.34 -9.37
CA LEU A 168 10.46 -15.47 -9.48
C LEU A 168 10.22 -15.95 -10.91
N LEU A 169 10.19 -15.05 -11.89
CA LEU A 169 10.01 -15.43 -13.29
C LEU A 169 11.33 -15.65 -14.03
N GLY A 170 12.47 -15.30 -13.43
CA GLY A 170 13.79 -15.43 -14.06
C GLY A 170 13.92 -14.68 -15.38
N LYS A 171 13.09 -13.65 -15.62
CA LYS A 171 13.05 -12.93 -16.89
C LYS A 171 14.21 -11.94 -16.95
N SER A 172 15.37 -12.45 -17.40
CA SER A 172 16.66 -11.75 -17.62
C SER A 172 17.41 -11.40 -16.33
N ASP A 173 18.69 -11.76 -16.24
CA ASP A 173 19.63 -11.28 -15.22
C ASP A 173 20.06 -9.83 -15.47
N SER A 174 19.09 -8.92 -15.57
CA SER A 174 19.37 -7.49 -15.69
C SER A 174 19.86 -6.96 -14.35
N LEU A 175 21.17 -6.82 -14.20
CA LEU A 175 21.77 -6.22 -13.01
C LEU A 175 21.15 -4.85 -12.66
N PRO A 176 20.89 -3.93 -13.60
CA PRO A 176 20.18 -2.68 -13.31
C PRO A 176 18.79 -2.90 -12.71
N GLY A 177 18.04 -3.87 -13.23
CA GLY A 177 16.70 -4.20 -12.74
C GLY A 177 16.70 -4.82 -11.35
N LEU A 178 17.64 -5.72 -11.08
CA LEU A 178 17.86 -6.31 -9.75
C LEU A 178 18.24 -5.24 -8.73
N THR A 179 19.22 -4.40 -9.06
CA THR A 179 19.68 -3.29 -8.21
C THR A 179 18.56 -2.29 -7.95
N ALA A 180 17.81 -1.90 -8.98
CA ALA A 180 16.66 -1.01 -8.82
C ALA A 180 15.61 -1.60 -7.86
N GLY A 181 15.29 -2.89 -7.99
CA GLY A 181 14.37 -3.56 -7.08
C GLY A 181 14.85 -3.56 -5.62
N ALA A 182 16.13 -3.86 -5.39
CA ALA A 182 16.72 -3.92 -4.06
C ALA A 182 16.78 -2.52 -3.41
N LEU A 183 17.13 -1.50 -4.18
CA LEU A 183 17.10 -0.09 -3.74
C LEU A 183 15.69 0.38 -3.43
N LEU A 184 14.69 -0.02 -4.22
CA LEU A 184 13.29 0.26 -3.92
C LEU A 184 12.85 -0.46 -2.64
N LEU A 185 13.25 -1.71 -2.40
CA LEU A 185 12.92 -2.39 -1.14
C LEU A 185 13.58 -1.69 0.06
N PHE A 186 14.84 -1.29 -0.09
CA PHE A 186 15.57 -0.56 0.95
C PHE A 186 14.88 0.78 1.25
N ALA A 187 14.53 1.54 0.21
CA ALA A 187 13.77 2.77 0.33
C ALA A 187 12.41 2.54 1.00
N SER A 188 11.72 1.45 0.67
CA SER A 188 10.45 1.09 1.31
C SER A 188 10.62 0.86 2.83
N THR A 189 11.70 0.17 3.23
CA THR A 189 12.06 -0.06 4.64
C THR A 189 12.38 1.25 5.37
N ALA A 190 13.10 2.16 4.69
CA ALA A 190 13.45 3.47 5.23
C ALA A 190 12.23 4.40 5.37
N ILE A 191 11.25 4.30 4.47
CA ILE A 191 9.98 5.03 4.52
C ILE A 191 9.09 4.51 5.64
N LYS A 192 8.83 3.21 5.67
CA LYS A 192 8.11 2.52 6.76
C LYS A 192 8.32 1.01 6.64
N PRO A 193 8.76 0.31 7.70
CA PRO A 193 9.11 -1.12 7.62
C PRO A 193 7.92 -2.05 7.39
N SER A 194 6.68 -1.56 7.46
CA SER A 194 5.44 -2.35 7.40
C SER A 194 5.30 -3.24 6.17
N PHE A 195 5.83 -2.83 5.01
CA PHE A 195 5.83 -3.68 3.83
C PHE A 195 6.85 -4.83 3.98
N VAL A 196 8.08 -4.53 4.39
CA VAL A 196 9.16 -5.53 4.41
C VAL A 196 8.95 -6.61 5.47
N ILE A 197 8.41 -6.25 6.64
CA ILE A 197 8.11 -7.23 7.70
C ILE A 197 7.07 -8.27 7.27
N THR A 198 6.21 -7.96 6.31
CA THR A 198 5.21 -8.90 5.76
C THR A 198 5.69 -9.58 4.48
N PHE A 199 6.42 -8.85 3.65
CA PHE A 199 6.93 -9.33 2.37
C PHE A 199 7.98 -10.43 2.54
N ILE A 200 8.95 -10.27 3.45
CA ILE A 200 10.03 -11.25 3.63
C ILE A 200 9.52 -12.62 4.07
N PRO A 201 8.68 -12.76 5.12
CA PRO A 201 8.16 -14.07 5.50
C PRO A 201 7.29 -14.68 4.40
N ALA A 202 6.51 -13.87 3.67
CA ALA A 202 5.74 -14.36 2.53
C ALA A 202 6.65 -14.90 1.41
N LEU A 203 7.74 -14.21 1.09
CA LEU A 203 8.73 -14.70 0.12
C LEU A 203 9.40 -16.00 0.54
N PHE A 204 9.75 -16.10 1.83
CA PHE A 204 10.30 -17.33 2.40
C PHE A 204 9.33 -18.51 2.22
N ILE A 205 8.06 -18.33 2.58
CA ILE A 205 7.02 -19.35 2.39
C ILE A 205 6.84 -19.65 0.89
N TYR A 206 6.84 -18.64 0.01
CA TYR A 206 6.71 -18.83 -1.43
C TYR A 206 7.83 -19.72 -1.98
N HIS A 207 9.09 -19.43 -1.61
CA HIS A 207 10.23 -20.22 -2.06
C HIS A 207 10.19 -21.64 -1.48
N LEU A 208 9.79 -21.80 -0.23
CA LEU A 208 9.60 -23.12 0.39
C LEU A 208 8.56 -23.97 -0.37
N LEU A 209 7.45 -23.36 -0.78
CA LEU A 209 6.36 -24.06 -1.46
C LEU A 209 6.65 -24.37 -2.93
N PHE A 210 7.31 -23.47 -3.66
CA PHE A 210 7.40 -23.55 -5.12
C PHE A 210 8.83 -23.72 -5.67
N HIS A 211 9.87 -23.41 -4.88
CA HIS A 211 11.25 -23.31 -5.35
C HIS A 211 12.28 -23.84 -4.32
N TRP A 212 11.91 -24.81 -3.48
CA TRP A 212 12.76 -25.31 -2.39
C TRP A 212 14.12 -25.84 -2.87
N THR A 213 14.18 -26.45 -4.04
CA THR A 213 15.41 -27.03 -4.60
C THR A 213 16.29 -26.03 -5.36
N GLU A 214 15.80 -24.81 -5.62
CA GLU A 214 16.47 -23.83 -6.50
C GLU A 214 17.42 -22.91 -5.73
N LYS A 215 18.56 -23.44 -5.27
CA LYS A 215 19.55 -22.73 -4.43
C LYS A 215 20.00 -21.38 -4.99
N GLU A 216 20.19 -21.26 -6.30
CA GLU A 216 20.59 -20.00 -6.93
C GLU A 216 19.52 -18.91 -6.74
N ARG A 217 18.23 -19.28 -6.88
CA ARG A 217 17.12 -18.36 -6.66
C ARG A 217 17.04 -17.91 -5.22
N TRP A 218 17.26 -18.83 -4.26
CA TRP A 218 17.39 -18.50 -2.84
C TRP A 218 18.51 -17.49 -2.58
N LEU A 219 19.70 -17.72 -3.14
CA LEU A 219 20.85 -16.83 -2.95
C LEU A 219 20.60 -15.45 -3.57
N LYS A 220 20.11 -15.41 -4.82
CA LYS A 220 19.73 -14.15 -5.48
C LYS A 220 18.68 -13.39 -4.68
N GLY A 221 17.65 -14.08 -4.19
CA GLY A 221 16.62 -13.52 -3.31
C GLY A 221 17.20 -12.99 -2.00
N ALA A 222 18.07 -13.75 -1.33
CA ALA A 222 18.68 -13.35 -0.07
C ALA A 222 19.57 -12.10 -0.23
N LEU A 223 20.41 -12.06 -1.28
CA LEU A 223 21.26 -10.91 -1.59
C LEU A 223 20.43 -9.66 -1.91
N TRP A 224 19.32 -9.83 -2.62
CA TRP A 224 18.39 -8.75 -2.95
C TRP A 224 17.70 -8.18 -1.70
N LEU A 225 17.36 -9.04 -0.73
CA LEU A 225 16.74 -8.65 0.55
C LEU A 225 17.74 -8.06 1.55
N ALA A 226 19.03 -8.42 1.47
CA ALA A 226 20.02 -8.14 2.50
C ALA A 226 20.11 -6.67 2.94
N PRO A 227 20.15 -5.65 2.05
CA PRO A 227 20.21 -4.25 2.49
C PRO A 227 19.01 -3.84 3.36
N SER A 228 17.82 -4.33 3.01
CA SER A 228 16.58 -4.04 3.74
C SER A 228 16.54 -4.75 5.09
N VAL A 229 17.02 -6.01 5.13
CA VAL A 229 17.14 -6.78 6.38
C VAL A 229 18.09 -6.09 7.36
N LEU A 230 19.24 -5.61 6.88
CA LEU A 230 20.21 -4.89 7.72
C LEU A 230 19.63 -3.59 8.28
N LEU A 231 18.92 -2.81 7.46
CA LEU A 231 18.23 -1.61 7.92
C LEU A 231 17.12 -1.93 8.92
N LEU A 232 16.32 -2.95 8.65
CA LEU A 232 15.25 -3.39 9.55
C LEU A 232 15.81 -3.85 10.90
N ALA A 233 16.92 -4.60 10.90
CA ALA A 233 17.60 -5.02 12.13
C ALA A 233 18.09 -3.80 12.93
N TYR A 234 18.70 -2.81 12.26
CA TYR A 234 19.09 -1.57 12.91
C TYR A 234 17.89 -0.82 13.52
N GLN A 235 16.81 -0.66 12.76
CA GLN A 235 15.56 -0.04 13.23
C GLN A 235 14.99 -0.79 14.44
N PHE A 236 14.98 -2.13 14.40
CA PHE A 236 14.49 -2.97 15.47
C PHE A 236 15.31 -2.80 16.76
N ILE A 237 16.64 -2.88 16.66
CA ILE A 237 17.54 -2.70 17.80
C ILE A 237 17.35 -1.33 18.45
N ARG A 238 17.27 -0.27 17.63
CA ARG A 238 17.10 1.11 18.11
C ARG A 238 15.73 1.38 18.71
N THR A 239 14.69 0.74 18.20
CA THR A 239 13.30 0.96 18.64
C THR A 239 12.95 0.12 19.87
N TYR A 240 13.32 -1.16 19.89
CA TYR A 240 12.81 -2.13 20.87
C TYR A 240 13.84 -2.62 21.88
N LEU A 241 15.14 -2.56 21.58
CA LEU A 241 16.19 -3.13 22.44
C LEU A 241 17.08 -2.08 23.14
N SER A 242 17.18 -0.88 22.60
CA SER A 242 18.08 0.15 23.12
C SER A 242 17.48 0.81 24.37
N ALA A 243 17.95 0.40 25.55
CA ALA A 243 17.61 1.07 26.81
C ALA A 243 18.30 2.44 26.90
N GLY A 244 17.54 3.49 27.22
CA GLY A 244 18.10 4.81 27.57
C GLY A 244 18.07 5.89 26.49
N THR A 245 17.54 5.63 25.29
CA THR A 245 17.11 6.72 24.40
C THR A 245 15.65 7.02 24.64
N GLU A 246 15.34 8.20 25.21
CA GLU A 246 13.99 8.74 25.14
C GLU A 246 13.59 8.81 23.67
N SER A 247 12.74 7.87 23.25
CA SER A 247 12.23 7.79 21.90
C SER A 247 10.73 7.71 22.03
N TYR A 248 10.02 8.65 21.40
CA TYR A 248 8.57 8.57 21.22
C TYR A 248 8.15 7.20 20.67
N PHE A 249 9.02 6.55 19.89
CA PHE A 249 8.78 5.25 19.26
C PHE A 249 9.22 4.05 20.10
N HIS A 250 9.80 4.23 21.28
CA HIS A 250 10.14 3.08 22.13
C HIS A 250 8.87 2.37 22.58
N ASP A 251 8.84 1.05 22.43
CA ASP A 251 7.75 0.19 22.88
C ASP A 251 8.29 -1.26 23.03
N SER A 252 7.41 -2.19 23.37
CA SER A 252 7.66 -3.62 23.38
C SER A 252 6.64 -4.34 22.49
N ILE A 253 7.10 -5.38 21.79
CA ILE A 253 6.22 -6.20 20.97
C ILE A 253 5.61 -7.28 21.86
N ILE A 254 4.28 -7.36 21.84
CA ILE A 254 3.51 -8.37 22.55
C ILE A 254 2.77 -9.28 21.57
N PHE A 255 2.51 -10.50 22.03
CA PHE A 255 1.61 -11.42 21.34
C PHE A 255 0.18 -11.21 21.85
N THR A 256 -0.79 -11.18 20.94
CA THR A 256 -2.21 -10.98 21.26
C THR A 256 -3.09 -11.89 20.42
N TRP A 257 -4.35 -12.12 20.81
CA TRP A 257 -5.28 -12.95 20.04
C TRP A 257 -6.36 -12.09 19.35
N PHE A 258 -6.03 -11.62 18.15
CA PHE A 258 -6.81 -10.66 17.34
C PHE A 258 -7.05 -9.33 18.07
N GLY A 259 -6.15 -8.95 18.97
CA GLY A 259 -6.36 -7.84 19.91
C GLY A 259 -6.68 -6.52 19.21
N PHE A 260 -5.77 -6.05 18.35
CA PHE A 260 -5.97 -4.80 17.60
C PHE A 260 -7.22 -4.85 16.71
N LEU A 261 -7.41 -5.92 15.94
CA LEU A 261 -8.55 -6.03 15.03
C LEU A 261 -9.91 -6.00 15.76
N LYS A 262 -9.99 -6.56 16.97
CA LYS A 262 -11.20 -6.55 17.81
C LYS A 262 -11.54 -5.19 18.39
N LEU A 263 -10.62 -4.21 18.41
CA LEU A 263 -10.91 -2.87 18.92
C LEU A 263 -12.06 -2.20 18.16
N HIS A 264 -12.13 -2.45 16.84
CA HIS A 264 -13.04 -1.75 15.94
C HIS A 264 -13.85 -2.69 15.02
N SER A 265 -13.78 -4.02 15.24
CA SER A 265 -14.53 -5.01 14.47
C SER A 265 -15.56 -5.73 15.36
N PRO A 266 -16.86 -5.61 15.06
CA PRO A 266 -17.90 -6.39 15.75
C PRO A 266 -17.81 -7.89 15.44
N ASN A 267 -17.33 -8.24 14.24
CA ASN A 267 -17.12 -9.62 13.83
C ASN A 267 -15.98 -9.72 12.81
N LEU A 268 -14.90 -10.39 13.21
CA LEU A 268 -13.68 -10.49 12.41
C LEU A 268 -13.89 -11.21 11.07
N PHE A 269 -14.77 -12.21 11.05
CA PHE A 269 -15.05 -12.97 9.83
C PHE A 269 -15.80 -12.10 8.81
N ILE A 270 -16.83 -11.38 9.26
CA ILE A 270 -17.56 -10.45 8.38
C ILE A 270 -16.63 -9.32 7.94
N SER A 271 -15.83 -8.73 8.83
CA SER A 271 -14.83 -7.72 8.46
C SER A 271 -13.84 -8.21 7.41
N ALA A 272 -13.33 -9.45 7.56
CA ALA A 272 -12.45 -10.06 6.56
C ALA A 272 -13.17 -10.26 5.22
N LEU A 273 -14.43 -10.69 5.22
CA LEU A 273 -15.22 -10.79 3.99
C LEU A 273 -15.44 -9.43 3.33
N LEU A 274 -15.75 -8.38 4.09
CA LEU A 274 -16.01 -7.04 3.54
C LEU A 274 -14.79 -6.43 2.85
N VAL A 275 -13.57 -6.78 3.27
CA VAL A 275 -12.33 -6.31 2.63
C VAL A 275 -11.79 -7.28 1.58
N LEU A 276 -12.03 -8.59 1.70
CA LEU A 276 -11.55 -9.59 0.75
C LEU A 276 -12.57 -10.00 -0.31
N ALA A 277 -13.81 -9.49 -0.26
CA ALA A 277 -14.88 -9.88 -1.19
C ALA A 277 -14.45 -9.78 -2.66
N PHE A 278 -13.84 -8.66 -3.07
CA PHE A 278 -13.37 -8.50 -4.44
C PHE A 278 -12.27 -9.52 -4.83
N PRO A 279 -11.11 -9.58 -4.14
CA PRO A 279 -10.08 -10.57 -4.47
C PRO A 279 -10.58 -12.02 -4.44
N LEU A 280 -11.43 -12.38 -3.46
CA LEU A 280 -12.03 -13.70 -3.37
C LEU A 280 -12.94 -13.99 -4.56
N SER A 281 -13.76 -13.02 -4.98
CA SER A 281 -14.61 -13.20 -6.16
C SER A 281 -13.79 -13.43 -7.43
N VAL A 282 -12.66 -12.75 -7.61
CA VAL A 282 -11.74 -12.97 -8.74
C VAL A 282 -11.14 -14.37 -8.66
N LEU A 283 -10.64 -14.77 -7.49
CA LEU A 283 -10.07 -16.09 -7.24
C LEU A 283 -11.09 -17.21 -7.54
N PHE A 284 -12.31 -17.12 -7.02
CA PHE A 284 -13.31 -18.18 -7.20
C PHE A 284 -13.94 -18.20 -8.59
N SER A 285 -13.96 -17.07 -9.30
CA SER A 285 -14.49 -17.01 -10.67
C SER A 285 -13.60 -17.75 -11.68
N ASP A 286 -12.29 -17.82 -11.45
CA ASP A 286 -11.34 -18.58 -12.27
C ASP A 286 -10.09 -18.96 -11.47
N TRP A 287 -10.24 -19.95 -10.58
CA TRP A 287 -9.19 -20.32 -9.63
C TRP A 287 -7.95 -20.90 -10.31
N GLN A 288 -8.11 -21.61 -11.43
CA GLN A 288 -6.98 -22.18 -12.18
C GLN A 288 -6.11 -21.07 -12.77
N ARG A 289 -6.71 -20.06 -13.38
CA ARG A 289 -5.96 -18.92 -13.92
C ARG A 289 -5.32 -18.10 -12.80
N ALA A 290 -6.06 -17.84 -11.72
CA ALA A 290 -5.56 -17.10 -10.57
C ALA A 290 -4.34 -17.77 -9.90
N LEU A 291 -4.35 -19.10 -9.73
CA LEU A 291 -3.22 -19.84 -9.15
C LEU A 291 -1.97 -19.87 -10.06
N ASN A 292 -2.15 -19.71 -11.37
CA ASN A 292 -1.03 -19.62 -12.31
C ASN A 292 -0.41 -18.21 -12.39
N ASN A 293 -1.13 -17.18 -11.93
CA ASN A 293 -0.61 -15.81 -11.89
C ASN A 293 0.31 -15.62 -10.67
N ARG A 294 1.63 -15.56 -10.91
CA ARG A 294 2.64 -15.44 -9.85
C ARG A 294 2.56 -14.13 -9.06
N TYR A 295 2.13 -13.03 -9.71
CA TYR A 295 1.93 -11.76 -9.01
C TYR A 295 0.75 -11.84 -8.05
N LEU A 296 -0.38 -12.39 -8.51
CA LEU A 296 -1.57 -12.56 -7.69
C LEU A 296 -1.32 -13.54 -6.54
N LEU A 297 -0.71 -14.69 -6.82
CA LEU A 297 -0.38 -15.71 -5.83
C LEU A 297 0.52 -15.17 -4.72
N LEU A 298 1.58 -14.44 -5.08
CA LEU A 298 2.45 -13.83 -4.08
C LEU A 298 1.70 -12.74 -3.29
N SER A 299 0.84 -11.94 -3.93
CA SER A 299 0.07 -10.90 -3.22
C SER A 299 -0.91 -11.49 -2.20
N TRP A 300 -1.50 -12.65 -2.50
CA TRP A 300 -2.30 -13.42 -1.54
C TRP A 300 -1.48 -13.87 -0.34
N LEU A 301 -0.27 -14.39 -0.58
CA LEU A 301 0.60 -14.87 0.48
C LEU A 301 1.10 -13.73 1.38
N VAL A 302 1.46 -12.59 0.80
CA VAL A 302 1.78 -11.36 1.56
C VAL A 302 0.59 -10.91 2.39
N THR A 303 -0.62 -10.95 1.82
CA THR A 303 -1.86 -10.59 2.52
C THR A 303 -2.14 -11.54 3.69
N PHE A 304 -1.93 -12.84 3.50
CA PHE A 304 -2.10 -13.84 4.55
C PHE A 304 -1.10 -13.62 5.70
N VAL A 305 0.20 -13.50 5.40
CA VAL A 305 1.22 -13.20 6.42
C VAL A 305 0.92 -11.91 7.15
N ALA A 306 0.53 -10.86 6.42
CA ALA A 306 0.20 -9.57 7.00
C ALA A 306 -1.04 -9.63 7.90
N TYR A 307 -2.05 -10.41 7.53
CA TYR A 307 -3.23 -10.64 8.36
C TYR A 307 -2.86 -11.38 9.66
N LEU A 308 -1.99 -12.39 9.59
CA LEU A 308 -1.48 -13.07 10.79
C LEU A 308 -0.72 -12.11 11.71
N GLN A 309 0.15 -11.25 11.15
CA GLN A 309 0.85 -10.23 11.96
C GLN A 309 -0.13 -9.25 12.60
N ALA A 310 -1.09 -8.72 11.85
CA ALA A 310 -2.12 -7.82 12.37
C ALA A 310 -3.02 -8.48 13.43
N SER A 311 -3.18 -9.80 13.37
CA SER A 311 -3.97 -10.58 14.32
C SER A 311 -3.20 -10.89 15.60
N PHE A 312 -1.89 -11.17 15.49
CA PHE A 312 -1.14 -11.78 16.57
C PHE A 312 -0.06 -10.90 17.20
N LEU A 313 0.34 -9.80 16.57
CA LEU A 313 1.38 -8.90 17.05
C LEU A 313 0.80 -7.52 17.32
N ALA A 314 1.21 -6.91 18.43
CA ALA A 314 0.88 -5.54 18.77
C ALA A 314 2.03 -4.90 19.54
N GLU A 315 2.01 -3.57 19.62
CA GLU A 315 2.83 -2.81 20.56
C GLU A 315 2.09 -2.72 21.91
N ALA A 316 2.82 -2.77 23.03
CA ALA A 316 2.21 -2.81 24.35
C ALA A 316 1.64 -1.45 24.78
N GLN A 317 2.39 -0.36 24.57
CA GLN A 317 1.98 0.98 24.98
C GLN A 317 1.11 1.64 23.91
N LYS A 318 1.47 1.47 22.63
CA LYS A 318 0.77 2.04 21.47
C LYS A 318 -0.18 1.04 20.80
N PHE A 319 -0.89 0.28 21.62
CA PHE A 319 -1.71 -0.83 21.18
C PHE A 319 -2.76 -0.45 20.12
N ASP A 320 -3.41 0.71 20.30
CA ASP A 320 -4.45 1.26 19.43
C ASP A 320 -3.92 1.87 18.12
N GLN A 321 -2.61 2.11 18.00
CA GLN A 321 -1.99 2.59 16.76
C GLN A 321 -1.83 1.48 15.70
N GLY A 322 -1.88 0.21 16.12
CA GLY A 322 -1.89 -0.93 15.20
C GLY A 322 -0.67 -1.00 14.27
N ALA A 323 0.55 -0.79 14.80
CA ALA A 323 1.77 -0.76 13.98
C ALA A 323 1.91 -1.96 13.01
N PHE A 324 1.55 -3.17 13.46
CA PHE A 324 1.59 -4.40 12.66
C PHE A 324 0.44 -4.55 11.65
N ALA A 325 -0.63 -3.76 11.78
CA ALA A 325 -1.75 -3.76 10.83
C ALA A 325 -1.46 -2.98 9.53
N PHE A 326 -0.52 -2.03 9.53
CA PHE A 326 -0.14 -1.31 8.31
C PHE A 326 0.51 -2.20 7.25
N GLY A 327 1.08 -3.34 7.63
CA GLY A 327 1.52 -4.35 6.69
C GLY A 327 0.34 -4.92 5.88
N TYR A 328 -0.79 -5.16 6.54
CA TYR A 328 -2.00 -5.68 5.91
C TYR A 328 -2.64 -4.66 4.96
N VAL A 329 -2.66 -3.38 5.33
CA VAL A 329 -3.09 -2.28 4.44
C VAL A 329 -2.29 -2.27 3.13
N ASN A 330 -0.97 -2.38 3.19
CA ASN A 330 -0.13 -2.46 1.97
C ASN A 330 -0.36 -3.75 1.18
N ALA A 331 -0.50 -4.88 1.86
CA ALA A 331 -0.73 -6.16 1.22
C ALA A 331 -2.07 -6.19 0.46
N LEU A 332 -3.13 -5.65 1.06
CA LEU A 332 -4.44 -5.46 0.42
C LEU A 332 -4.33 -4.58 -0.83
N PHE A 333 -3.55 -3.50 -0.78
CA PHE A 333 -3.32 -2.64 -1.95
C PHE A 333 -2.73 -3.42 -3.13
N LEU A 334 -1.69 -4.23 -2.87
CA LEU A 334 -1.11 -5.13 -3.89
C LEU A 334 -2.14 -6.15 -4.39
N LEU A 335 -2.87 -6.79 -3.47
CA LEU A 335 -3.86 -7.81 -3.80
C LEU A 335 -4.97 -7.26 -4.70
N TYR A 336 -5.45 -6.04 -4.45
CA TYR A 336 -6.47 -5.39 -5.28
C TYR A 336 -5.93 -5.08 -6.68
N ILE A 337 -4.69 -4.59 -6.80
CA ILE A 337 -4.06 -4.32 -8.10
C ILE A 337 -3.99 -5.60 -8.94
N PHE A 338 -3.45 -6.68 -8.38
CA PHE A 338 -3.26 -7.92 -9.14
C PHE A 338 -4.57 -8.67 -9.36
N SER A 339 -5.56 -8.54 -8.47
CA SER A 339 -6.91 -9.08 -8.70
C SER A 339 -7.63 -8.35 -9.84
N LEU A 340 -7.54 -7.01 -9.88
CA LEU A 340 -8.13 -6.23 -10.97
C LEU A 340 -7.40 -6.47 -12.30
N GLN A 341 -6.08 -6.57 -12.27
CA GLN A 341 -5.31 -6.92 -13.46
C GLN A 341 -5.69 -8.30 -14.01
N GLU A 342 -5.86 -9.30 -13.13
CA GLU A 342 -6.29 -10.64 -13.53
C GLU A 342 -7.67 -10.62 -14.19
N LEU A 343 -8.64 -9.94 -13.57
CA LEU A 343 -9.98 -9.77 -14.11
C LEU A 343 -9.97 -9.06 -15.48
N MET A 344 -9.22 -7.96 -15.60
CA MET A 344 -9.08 -7.22 -16.86
C MET A 344 -8.41 -8.06 -17.95
N ALA A 345 -7.37 -8.81 -17.61
CA ALA A 345 -6.67 -9.69 -18.54
C ALA A 345 -7.57 -10.83 -19.03
N ARG A 346 -8.46 -11.34 -18.16
CA ARG A 346 -9.46 -12.36 -18.52
C ARG A 346 -10.48 -11.81 -19.51
N ILE A 347 -11.12 -10.69 -19.17
CA ILE A 347 -12.11 -10.03 -20.04
C ILE A 347 -11.52 -9.70 -21.42
N ARG A 348 -10.26 -9.27 -21.48
CA ARG A 348 -9.59 -8.96 -22.76
C ARG A 348 -9.20 -10.19 -23.58
N SER A 349 -9.00 -11.33 -22.94
CA SER A 349 -8.68 -12.58 -23.66
C SER A 349 -9.91 -13.23 -24.31
N GLU A 350 -11.11 -12.80 -23.94
CA GLU A 350 -12.35 -13.27 -24.54
C GLU A 350 -12.57 -12.61 -25.91
N SER A 351 -12.89 -13.41 -26.93
CA SER A 351 -13.12 -12.94 -28.31
C SER A 351 -14.38 -12.08 -28.46
N THR A 352 -15.34 -12.24 -27.55
CA THR A 352 -16.52 -11.39 -27.41
C THR A 352 -16.64 -10.97 -25.94
N PRO A 353 -17.00 -9.71 -25.62
CA PRO A 353 -17.17 -9.28 -24.24
C PRO A 353 -18.24 -10.14 -23.58
N SER A 354 -17.85 -11.10 -22.73
CA SER A 354 -18.81 -12.00 -22.11
C SER A 354 -19.37 -11.36 -20.85
N PHE A 355 -20.68 -11.06 -20.87
CA PHE A 355 -21.47 -10.69 -19.70
C PHE A 355 -21.74 -11.92 -18.82
N THR A 356 -20.71 -12.72 -18.57
CA THR A 356 -20.81 -13.92 -17.75
C THR A 356 -20.82 -13.55 -16.27
N PRO A 357 -21.49 -14.35 -15.41
CA PRO A 357 -21.43 -14.17 -13.96
C PRO A 357 -19.98 -14.12 -13.44
N ALA A 358 -19.08 -14.91 -14.03
CA ALA A 358 -17.65 -14.93 -13.69
C ALA A 358 -16.98 -13.56 -13.82
N ASN A 359 -17.40 -12.72 -14.78
CA ASN A 359 -16.88 -11.36 -14.96
C ASN A 359 -17.73 -10.31 -14.24
N LEU A 360 -19.06 -10.45 -14.28
CA LEU A 360 -19.99 -9.47 -13.72
C LEU A 360 -19.99 -9.43 -12.19
N VAL A 361 -19.87 -10.58 -11.52
CA VAL A 361 -19.89 -10.63 -10.05
C VAL A 361 -18.66 -9.92 -9.46
N PRO A 362 -17.41 -10.21 -9.89
CA PRO A 362 -16.26 -9.44 -9.42
C PRO A 362 -16.32 -7.95 -9.73
N LEU A 363 -16.83 -7.56 -10.91
CA LEU A 363 -17.02 -6.15 -11.26
C LEU A 363 -18.03 -5.45 -10.35
N ALA A 364 -19.17 -6.10 -10.07
CA ALA A 364 -20.18 -5.58 -9.17
C ALA A 364 -19.63 -5.41 -7.75
N ILE A 365 -18.91 -6.42 -7.23
CA ILE A 365 -18.29 -6.35 -5.91
C ILE A 365 -17.23 -5.25 -5.86
N PHE A 366 -16.35 -5.15 -6.87
CA PHE A 366 -15.36 -4.06 -6.95
C PHE A 366 -16.04 -2.68 -6.98
N SER A 367 -17.19 -2.55 -7.64
CA SER A 367 -17.96 -1.30 -7.66
C SER A 367 -18.47 -0.91 -6.26
N LEU A 368 -18.83 -1.88 -5.41
CA LEU A 368 -19.20 -1.61 -4.00
C LEU A 368 -18.00 -1.11 -3.18
N HIS A 369 -16.81 -1.68 -3.39
CA HIS A 369 -15.57 -1.21 -2.77
C HIS A 369 -15.22 0.22 -3.20
N LEU A 370 -15.36 0.50 -4.50
CA LEU A 370 -15.12 1.84 -5.06
C LEU A 370 -16.14 2.85 -4.52
N PHE A 371 -17.42 2.49 -4.50
CA PHE A 371 -18.49 3.36 -3.98
C PHE A 371 -18.27 3.68 -2.50
N SER A 372 -17.94 2.67 -1.68
CA SER A 372 -17.57 2.87 -0.27
C SER A 372 -16.39 3.83 -0.13
N GLY A 373 -15.41 3.71 -1.04
CA GLY A 373 -14.23 4.56 -1.13
C GLY A 373 -14.52 6.01 -1.45
N ILE A 374 -15.42 6.25 -2.40
CA ILE A 374 -15.87 7.60 -2.77
C ILE A 374 -16.58 8.25 -1.58
N ILE A 375 -17.44 7.51 -0.87
CA ILE A 375 -18.11 8.03 0.35
C ILE A 375 -17.07 8.36 1.43
N TYR A 376 -16.12 7.46 1.69
CA TYR A 376 -15.04 7.70 2.66
C TYR A 376 -14.23 8.96 2.32
N PHE A 377 -13.84 9.10 1.05
CA PHE A 377 -13.09 10.26 0.60
C PHE A 377 -13.91 11.56 0.67
N ALA A 378 -15.20 11.51 0.35
CA ALA A 378 -16.08 12.66 0.51
C ALA A 378 -16.23 13.08 1.99
N LYS A 379 -16.34 12.12 2.91
CA LYS A 379 -16.37 12.42 4.36
C LYS A 379 -15.07 13.04 4.84
N LEU A 380 -13.92 12.56 4.34
CA LEU A 380 -12.62 13.17 4.63
C LEU A 380 -12.63 14.64 4.23
N LEU A 381 -13.04 14.97 3.00
CA LEU A 381 -13.08 16.37 2.53
C LEU A 381 -13.99 17.29 3.35
N GLN A 382 -15.02 16.75 4.00
CA GLN A 382 -15.94 17.50 4.85
C GLN A 382 -15.45 17.68 6.29
N GLY A 383 -14.29 17.11 6.66
CA GLY A 383 -13.82 17.06 8.05
C GLY A 383 -14.71 16.19 8.95
N GLY A 384 -15.60 15.38 8.36
CA GLY A 384 -16.53 14.54 9.10
C GLY A 384 -15.82 13.40 9.83
N ASN A 385 -16.46 12.83 10.85
CA ASN A 385 -15.92 11.64 11.52
C ASN A 385 -15.96 10.46 10.53
N TYR A 386 -14.79 10.09 10.03
CA TYR A 386 -14.57 8.97 9.11
C TYR A 386 -13.95 7.77 9.80
N LEU A 387 -13.59 7.92 11.09
CA LEU A 387 -13.19 6.78 11.91
C LEU A 387 -14.38 5.86 11.96
#